data_AF-A0A657BB19-F1
#
_entry.id   AF-A0A657BB19-F1
#
_cell.length_a   1.000
_cell.length_b   1.000
_cell.length_c   1.000
_cell.angle_alpha   90.00
_cell.angle_beta   90.00
_cell.angle_gamma   90.00
#
_symmetry.space_group_name_H-M   'P 1'
#
loop_
_entity.id
_entity.type
_entity.pdbx_description
1 polymer ?
#
loop_
_entity_poly.entity_id
_entity_poly.type
_entity_poly.pdbx_seq_one_letter_code
_entity_poly.pdbx_strand_id
1 'polypeptide(L)'
;MLHVYWAFSCLRNVSIALAISIVWSAPLSAELAALTDDDLSEVDGAGIGFVMEDFAFSHGHDPSEGKVFRISGVTDSDGNPVTINVNQMYIARSGSDYGAVLDGVNLGRLDNPYEIDLLNGDDIGLSGKGVLEIAAPRMVDVAQGYDCLDPAALQGSGTCSSRPADAGFLAGERPDLGVELEINDLGQAQTHFNVHAASAVFDGSYIRLWGEDTRMAAEFRLNFYTPALEVSTCAVSDSACTSKMTMSDFKLELALGNTFQPLYIGADNLTGGLTFQIDQMTTDYLANIDTAGQSDGSAQGDIAYAFYDDYYSNPDYRSNISVDNIDIGGTSLGSAKVEGILIQYLDVRFRDLEP
;
A
#
# COMPACT_ATOMS: atom_id res chain seq x y z
N MET A 1 -6.92 20.18 1.51
CA MET A 1 -6.85 20.99 0.29
C MET A 1 -5.77 20.36 -0.56
N LEU A 2 -6.16 19.57 -1.57
CA LEU A 2 -5.24 18.79 -2.39
C LEU A 2 -4.42 19.76 -3.25
N HIS A 3 -3.09 19.68 -3.18
CA HIS A 3 -2.21 20.47 -4.03
C HIS A 3 -1.33 19.51 -4.84
N VAL A 4 -1.31 19.69 -6.16
CA VAL A 4 -0.58 18.86 -7.14
C VAL A 4 0.63 19.66 -7.65
N TYR A 5 1.81 19.06 -7.76
CA TYR A 5 3.09 19.76 -8.01
C TYR A 5 4.05 18.97 -8.92
N TRP A 6 4.89 19.66 -9.70
CA TRP A 6 5.85 19.09 -10.67
C TRP A 6 7.23 19.79 -10.68
N ALA A 7 8.27 19.12 -11.22
CA ALA A 7 9.61 19.69 -11.45
C ALA A 7 10.11 19.46 -12.90
N PHE A 8 10.54 20.54 -13.58
CA PHE A 8 11.19 20.51 -14.90
C PHE A 8 12.71 20.61 -14.76
N SER A 9 13.47 19.64 -15.26
CA SER A 9 14.92 19.79 -15.49
C SER A 9 15.18 20.27 -16.92
N CYS A 10 15.22 21.59 -17.12
CA CYS A 10 15.57 22.18 -18.42
C CYS A 10 17.10 22.21 -18.61
N LEU A 11 17.68 21.18 -19.24
CA LEU A 11 19.07 21.19 -19.70
C LEU A 11 19.16 21.92 -21.05
N ARG A 12 19.41 23.23 -21.02
CA ARG A 12 19.68 24.02 -22.23
C ARG A 12 21.20 24.09 -22.48
N ASN A 13 21.65 23.42 -23.54
CA ASN A 13 23.02 23.43 -24.05
C ASN A 13 23.52 24.87 -24.27
N VAL A 14 24.51 25.30 -23.48
CA VAL A 14 25.30 26.51 -23.74
C VAL A 14 26.77 26.12 -23.83
N SER A 15 27.34 26.36 -25.01
CA SER A 15 28.72 26.07 -25.38
C SER A 15 29.74 26.84 -24.55
N ILE A 16 30.71 26.08 -24.05
CA ILE A 16 32.05 26.36 -23.51
C ILE A 16 32.58 27.81 -23.69
N ALA A 17 32.81 28.48 -22.56
CA ALA A 17 33.90 29.44 -22.39
C ALA A 17 34.47 29.34 -20.97
N LEU A 18 35.75 28.98 -20.89
CA LEU A 18 36.53 28.76 -19.67
C LEU A 18 36.78 30.09 -18.92
N ALA A 19 36.22 30.26 -17.73
CA ALA A 19 36.66 31.26 -16.77
C ALA A 19 36.43 30.75 -15.34
N ILE A 20 37.49 30.83 -14.54
CA ILE A 20 37.56 30.43 -13.13
C ILE A 20 36.49 31.20 -12.33
N SER A 21 35.49 30.48 -11.81
CA SER A 21 34.55 30.99 -10.83
C SER A 21 34.32 29.95 -9.73
N ILE A 22 34.51 30.43 -8.51
CA ILE A 22 34.34 29.73 -7.24
C ILE A 22 32.94 29.11 -7.20
N VAL A 23 32.87 27.78 -7.05
CA VAL A 23 31.62 27.04 -6.84
C VAL A 23 31.09 27.41 -5.47
N TRP A 24 30.18 28.38 -5.44
CA TRP A 24 29.19 28.49 -4.37
C TRP A 24 28.09 27.47 -4.68
N SER A 25 28.07 26.38 -3.92
CA SER A 25 26.92 25.49 -3.80
C SER A 25 25.79 26.28 -3.13
N ALA A 26 24.98 26.96 -3.94
CA ALA A 26 23.70 27.48 -3.49
C ALA A 26 22.78 26.28 -3.18
N PRO A 27 22.04 26.28 -2.06
CA PRO A 27 20.98 25.31 -1.87
C PRO A 27 19.93 25.54 -2.96
N LEU A 28 19.69 24.52 -3.78
CA LEU A 28 18.51 24.45 -4.63
C LEU A 28 17.31 24.27 -3.70
N SER A 29 16.62 25.36 -3.40
CA SER A 29 15.25 25.31 -2.88
C SER A 29 14.35 24.98 -4.06
N ALA A 30 13.96 23.71 -4.18
CA ALA A 30 12.80 23.34 -4.98
C ALA A 30 11.57 23.76 -4.17
N GLU A 31 10.86 24.77 -4.66
CA GLU A 31 9.62 25.26 -4.06
C GLU A 31 8.44 24.65 -4.83
N LEU A 32 7.41 24.19 -4.11
CA LEU A 32 6.21 23.61 -4.70
C LEU A 32 5.40 24.70 -5.39
N ALA A 33 5.37 24.71 -6.73
CA ALA A 33 4.64 25.68 -7.54
C ALA A 33 3.28 25.15 -7.99
N ALA A 34 2.18 25.80 -7.58
CA ALA A 34 0.83 25.39 -7.96
C ALA A 34 0.64 25.49 -9.48
N LEU A 35 0.08 24.44 -10.08
CA LEU A 35 -0.20 24.37 -11.52
C LEU A 35 -1.55 25.03 -11.84
N THR A 36 -1.62 25.68 -13.01
CA THR A 36 -2.87 26.18 -13.58
C THR A 36 -3.53 25.14 -14.48
N ASP A 37 -4.83 25.29 -14.76
CA ASP A 37 -5.56 24.38 -15.67
C ASP A 37 -4.94 24.33 -17.09
N ASP A 38 -4.30 25.42 -17.53
CA ASP A 38 -3.57 25.47 -18.80
C ASP A 38 -2.31 24.61 -18.75
N ASP A 39 -1.58 24.59 -17.63
CA ASP A 39 -0.40 23.73 -17.45
C ASP A 39 -0.79 22.25 -17.39
N LEU A 40 -1.93 21.93 -16.76
CA LEU A 40 -2.48 20.57 -16.72
C LEU A 40 -2.95 20.09 -18.11
N SER A 41 -3.25 21.00 -19.03
CA SER A 41 -3.65 20.66 -20.40
C SER A 41 -2.47 20.33 -21.33
N GLU A 42 -1.24 20.70 -20.95
CA GLU A 42 -0.02 20.43 -21.72
C GLU A 42 0.66 19.11 -21.32
N VAL A 43 0.31 18.55 -20.16
CA VAL A 43 0.81 17.25 -19.69
C VAL A 43 -0.01 16.13 -20.33
N ASP A 44 0.39 15.71 -21.53
CA ASP A 44 -0.17 14.52 -22.20
C ASP A 44 0.75 13.30 -21.99
N GLY A 45 0.27 12.30 -21.22
CA GLY A 45 0.89 10.98 -21.12
C GLY A 45 2.08 10.78 -20.18
N ALA A 46 2.41 11.72 -19.30
CA ALA A 46 3.57 11.61 -18.37
C ALA A 46 3.23 11.18 -16.92
N GLY A 47 2.04 10.63 -16.70
CA GLY A 47 1.54 10.35 -15.35
C GLY A 47 1.31 11.61 -14.52
N ILE A 48 0.92 11.45 -13.25
CA ILE A 48 0.81 12.52 -12.26
C ILE A 48 1.44 12.03 -10.96
N GLY A 49 2.54 12.66 -10.55
CA GLY A 49 3.11 12.52 -9.22
C GLY A 49 2.45 13.47 -8.23
N PHE A 50 2.17 13.01 -7.01
CA PHE A 50 1.74 13.85 -5.91
C PHE A 50 2.58 13.60 -4.65
N VAL A 51 2.85 14.70 -3.96
CA VAL A 51 3.58 14.77 -2.70
C VAL A 51 2.72 15.55 -1.73
N MET A 52 2.57 15.04 -0.52
CA MET A 52 1.80 15.72 0.52
C MET A 52 2.77 16.12 1.63
N GLU A 53 2.92 17.42 1.88
CA GLU A 53 3.73 17.94 2.98
C GLU A 53 2.84 18.28 4.18
N ASP A 54 3.33 18.00 5.38
CA ASP A 54 2.62 18.23 6.65
C ASP A 54 1.17 17.67 6.61
N PHE A 55 1.01 16.51 6.00
CA PHE A 55 -0.27 15.85 5.85
C PHE A 55 -0.70 15.23 7.17
N ALA A 56 -1.84 15.66 7.67
CA ALA A 56 -2.56 14.97 8.72
C ALA A 56 -3.97 14.69 8.23
N PHE A 57 -4.42 13.46 8.45
CA PHE A 57 -5.81 13.08 8.30
C PHE A 57 -6.33 12.65 9.65
N SER A 58 -7.50 13.16 10.02
CA SER A 58 -8.27 12.59 11.11
C SER A 58 -9.75 12.65 10.77
N HIS A 59 -10.42 11.57 11.16
CA HIS A 59 -11.85 11.48 11.19
C HIS A 59 -12.24 11.07 12.60
N GLY A 60 -13.29 11.70 13.13
CA GLY A 60 -13.84 11.37 14.44
C GLY A 60 -15.36 11.26 14.38
N HIS A 61 -15.92 10.44 15.28
CA HIS A 61 -17.36 10.33 15.46
C HIS A 61 -17.87 11.44 16.37
N ASP A 62 -18.57 12.42 15.80
CA ASP A 62 -19.28 13.46 16.54
C ASP A 62 -20.73 13.61 16.03
N PRO A 63 -21.70 12.93 16.68
CA PRO A 63 -23.11 13.04 16.34
C PRO A 63 -23.68 14.45 16.45
N SER A 64 -23.09 15.29 17.30
CA SER A 64 -23.59 16.66 17.53
C SER A 64 -23.24 17.61 16.38
N GLU A 65 -22.18 17.30 15.63
CA GLU A 65 -21.76 18.00 14.42
C GLU A 65 -22.15 17.28 13.12
N GLY A 66 -22.92 16.19 13.21
CA GLY A 66 -23.34 15.37 12.05
C GLY A 66 -22.21 14.55 11.43
N LYS A 67 -21.07 14.40 12.12
CA LYS A 67 -19.92 13.59 11.71
C LYS A 67 -20.14 12.17 12.21
N VAL A 68 -21.01 11.43 11.52
CA VAL A 68 -21.37 10.05 11.89
C VAL A 68 -20.81 9.11 10.84
N PHE A 69 -19.74 8.39 11.20
CA PHE A 69 -19.33 7.19 10.47
C PHE A 69 -19.72 5.97 11.30
N ARG A 70 -20.65 5.19 10.76
CA ARG A 70 -21.27 4.04 11.41
C ARG A 70 -21.38 2.89 10.43
N ILE A 71 -20.98 1.71 10.87
CA ILE A 71 -21.19 0.45 10.19
C ILE A 71 -22.41 -0.20 10.84
N SER A 72 -23.44 -0.45 10.04
CA SER A 72 -24.70 -1.08 10.41
C SER A 72 -24.94 -2.36 9.61
N GLY A 73 -25.98 -3.12 9.94
CA GLY A 73 -26.30 -4.39 9.26
C GLY A 73 -25.61 -5.61 9.88
N VAL A 74 -24.85 -5.42 10.96
CA VAL A 74 -24.31 -6.51 11.78
C VAL A 74 -25.36 -6.88 12.84
N THR A 75 -25.55 -8.17 13.09
CA THR A 75 -26.41 -8.66 14.17
C THR A 75 -25.64 -9.57 15.12
N ASP A 76 -26.07 -9.61 16.38
CA ASP A 76 -25.59 -10.60 17.35
C ASP A 76 -26.13 -12.01 17.03
N SER A 77 -25.77 -12.99 17.86
CA SER A 77 -26.24 -14.38 17.71
C SER A 77 -27.75 -14.56 17.88
N ASP A 78 -28.42 -13.59 18.52
CA ASP A 78 -29.85 -13.58 18.79
C ASP A 78 -30.64 -12.76 17.73
N GLY A 79 -29.93 -12.18 16.75
CA GLY A 79 -30.49 -11.37 15.68
C GLY A 79 -30.73 -9.90 16.05
N ASN A 80 -30.23 -9.43 17.20
CA ASN A 80 -30.31 -8.02 17.57
C ASN A 80 -29.27 -7.20 16.79
N PRO A 81 -29.59 -5.96 16.40
CA PRO A 81 -28.66 -5.12 15.65
C PRO A 81 -27.46 -4.69 16.51
N VAL A 82 -26.26 -4.91 15.99
CA VAL A 82 -25.00 -4.40 16.52
C VAL A 82 -24.62 -3.16 15.73
N THR A 83 -24.31 -2.09 16.45
CA THR A 83 -23.89 -0.81 15.86
C THR A 83 -22.40 -0.61 16.10
N ILE A 84 -21.63 -0.43 15.02
CA ILE A 84 -20.19 -0.15 15.12
C ILE A 84 -19.96 1.31 14.68
N ASN A 85 -19.51 2.17 15.59
CA ASN A 85 -19.12 3.54 15.28
C ASN A 85 -17.61 3.59 15.01
N VAL A 86 -17.19 4.33 13.99
CA VAL A 86 -15.76 4.61 13.76
C VAL A 86 -15.42 5.87 14.54
N ASN A 87 -14.97 5.70 15.78
CA ASN A 87 -14.71 6.80 16.71
C ASN A 87 -13.53 7.64 16.29
N GLN A 88 -12.49 7.01 15.76
CA GLN A 88 -11.33 7.69 15.25
C GLN A 88 -10.72 6.93 14.08
N MET A 89 -10.24 7.66 13.09
CA MET A 89 -9.37 7.13 12.04
C MET A 89 -8.37 8.22 11.70
N TYR A 90 -7.07 7.92 11.69
CA TYR A 90 -6.06 8.94 11.45
C TYR A 90 -4.85 8.44 10.67
N ILE A 91 -4.21 9.41 10.03
CA ILE A 91 -2.87 9.34 9.45
C ILE A 91 -2.15 10.56 10.01
N ALA A 92 -1.10 10.34 10.78
CA ALA A 92 -0.34 11.41 11.41
C ALA A 92 1.16 11.07 11.41
N ARG A 93 1.98 12.05 11.78
CA ARG A 93 3.41 11.85 12.02
C ARG A 93 3.66 10.75 13.05
N SER A 94 4.80 10.08 12.90
CA SER A 94 5.25 9.13 13.91
C SER A 94 5.38 9.76 15.31
N GLY A 95 4.88 9.05 16.32
CA GLY A 95 4.77 9.57 17.68
C GLY A 95 3.42 10.26 17.95
N SER A 96 2.39 9.89 17.19
CA SER A 96 1.02 10.42 17.31
C SER A 96 0.30 10.06 18.62
N ASP A 97 0.88 9.18 19.43
CA ASP A 97 0.30 8.66 20.68
C ASP A 97 -1.15 8.18 20.48
N TYR A 98 -1.31 7.16 19.64
CA TYR A 98 -2.60 6.59 19.26
C TYR A 98 -3.57 7.60 18.63
N GLY A 99 -3.05 8.70 18.08
CA GLY A 99 -3.82 9.76 17.43
C GLY A 99 -4.24 10.90 18.35
N ALA A 100 -3.74 10.96 19.58
CA ALA A 100 -3.89 12.11 20.47
C ALA A 100 -3.14 13.36 19.95
N VAL A 101 -2.04 13.14 19.21
CA VAL A 101 -1.23 14.18 18.55
C VAL A 101 -1.32 13.98 17.03
N LEU A 102 -1.98 14.92 16.36
CA LEU A 102 -2.24 14.87 14.91
C LEU A 102 -1.33 15.84 14.14
N ASP A 103 -0.04 15.73 14.40
CA ASP A 103 0.98 16.45 13.67
C ASP A 103 1.14 15.87 12.24
N GLY A 104 1.45 16.72 11.26
CA GLY A 104 1.53 16.28 9.86
C GLY A 104 2.81 15.50 9.52
N VAL A 105 2.67 14.54 8.61
CA VAL A 105 3.73 13.72 8.01
C VAL A 105 3.96 14.12 6.55
N ASN A 106 5.16 13.93 6.01
CA ASN A 106 5.34 14.07 4.56
C ASN A 106 5.07 12.73 3.87
N LEU A 107 4.23 12.70 2.85
CA LEU A 107 3.94 11.48 2.08
C LEU A 107 4.50 11.64 0.67
N GLY A 108 5.53 10.85 0.37
CA GLY A 108 6.28 10.93 -0.87
C GLY A 108 7.22 12.13 -0.92
N ARG A 109 7.98 12.23 -2.02
CA ARG A 109 8.89 13.33 -2.31
C ARG A 109 9.05 13.52 -3.81
N LEU A 110 9.57 14.66 -4.27
CA LEU A 110 9.60 14.98 -5.70
C LEU A 110 10.39 13.97 -6.55
N ASP A 111 11.42 13.35 -5.98
CA ASP A 111 12.22 12.31 -6.64
C ASP A 111 11.65 10.89 -6.46
N ASN A 112 10.63 10.73 -5.62
CA ASN A 112 9.92 9.46 -5.42
C ASN A 112 8.49 9.71 -4.88
N PRO A 113 7.57 10.20 -5.73
CA PRO A 113 6.23 10.61 -5.30
C PRO A 113 5.28 9.40 -5.22
N TYR A 114 4.05 9.64 -4.76
CA TYR A 114 2.95 8.76 -5.13
C TYR A 114 2.54 9.07 -6.56
N GLU A 115 2.28 8.06 -7.38
CA GLU A 115 2.06 8.23 -8.82
C GLU A 115 0.68 7.70 -9.23
N ILE A 116 0.02 8.41 -10.16
CA ILE A 116 -1.06 7.89 -10.99
C ILE A 116 -0.56 7.96 -12.42
N ASP A 117 -0.32 6.83 -13.06
CA ASP A 117 0.29 6.77 -14.39
C ASP A 117 -0.49 5.86 -15.35
N LEU A 118 -0.30 6.09 -16.65
CA LEU A 118 -0.79 5.22 -17.71
C LEU A 118 0.41 4.56 -18.39
N LEU A 119 0.77 3.38 -17.91
CA LEU A 119 1.90 2.61 -18.41
C LEU A 119 1.58 1.97 -19.77
N ASN A 120 2.61 1.84 -20.60
CA ASN A 120 2.57 0.97 -21.76
C ASN A 120 2.70 -0.49 -21.30
N GLY A 121 1.68 -1.30 -21.55
CA GLY A 121 1.65 -2.71 -21.16
C GLY A 121 2.79 -3.53 -21.78
N ASP A 122 3.31 -3.15 -22.96
CA ASP A 122 4.45 -3.83 -23.57
C ASP A 122 5.70 -3.81 -22.67
N ASP A 123 5.90 -2.77 -21.86
CA ASP A 123 7.06 -2.63 -20.95
C ASP A 123 6.98 -3.55 -19.73
N ILE A 124 5.78 -4.05 -19.43
CA ILE A 124 5.51 -4.93 -18.28
C ILE A 124 4.95 -6.30 -18.70
N GLY A 125 5.07 -6.68 -19.98
CA GLY A 125 4.65 -8.00 -20.46
C GLY A 125 3.16 -8.17 -20.74
N LEU A 126 2.40 -7.07 -20.84
CA LEU A 126 0.99 -7.02 -21.21
C LEU A 126 0.82 -6.43 -22.62
N SER A 127 1.07 -7.26 -23.64
CA SER A 127 1.24 -6.72 -25.00
C SER A 127 0.01 -6.00 -25.54
N GLY A 128 0.22 -4.79 -26.06
CA GLY A 128 -0.82 -3.95 -26.66
C GLY A 128 -1.87 -3.42 -25.67
N LYS A 129 -1.60 -3.45 -24.37
CA LYS A 129 -2.49 -2.93 -23.33
C LYS A 129 -2.03 -1.56 -22.84
N GLY A 130 -2.98 -0.69 -22.51
CA GLY A 130 -2.73 0.47 -21.65
C GLY A 130 -3.06 0.09 -20.22
N VAL A 131 -2.18 0.42 -19.27
CA VAL A 131 -2.30 -0.02 -17.88
C VAL A 131 -2.33 1.19 -16.96
N LEU A 132 -3.45 1.40 -16.28
CA LEU A 132 -3.57 2.43 -15.26
C LEU A 132 -2.87 1.94 -13.99
N GLU A 133 -1.85 2.64 -13.54
CA GLU A 133 -1.14 2.37 -12.31
C GLU A 133 -1.43 3.46 -11.27
N ILE A 134 -1.68 3.05 -10.02
CA ILE A 134 -1.60 3.92 -8.85
C ILE A 134 -0.54 3.31 -7.93
N ALA A 135 0.55 4.04 -7.70
CA ALA A 135 1.73 3.54 -7.00
C ALA A 135 2.12 4.40 -5.80
N ALA A 136 2.62 3.73 -4.76
CA ALA A 136 3.36 4.36 -3.67
C ALA A 136 4.82 4.64 -4.12
N PRO A 137 5.59 5.43 -3.34
CA PRO A 137 7.02 5.62 -3.59
C PRO A 137 7.74 4.29 -3.82
N ARG A 138 8.63 4.23 -4.81
CA ARG A 138 9.32 2.99 -5.16
C ARG A 138 10.38 2.64 -4.11
N MET A 139 10.67 1.35 -3.96
CA MET A 139 11.90 0.94 -3.28
C MET A 139 13.13 1.42 -4.06
N VAL A 140 14.22 1.68 -3.35
CA VAL A 140 15.49 2.17 -3.90
C VAL A 140 16.64 1.21 -3.60
N ASP A 141 17.77 1.41 -4.27
CA ASP A 141 18.99 0.68 -3.96
C ASP A 141 19.39 0.89 -2.48
N VAL A 142 20.01 -0.14 -1.88
CA VAL A 142 20.40 -0.13 -0.47
C VAL A 142 21.24 1.10 -0.11
N ALA A 143 22.12 1.55 -0.99
CA ALA A 143 22.97 2.72 -0.74
C ALA A 143 22.18 4.03 -0.57
N GLN A 144 20.95 4.10 -1.10
CA GLN A 144 20.08 5.27 -1.05
C GLN A 144 18.91 5.10 -0.07
N GLY A 145 18.57 3.87 0.28
CA GLY A 145 17.41 3.54 1.11
C GLY A 145 17.71 3.41 2.60
N TYR A 146 16.66 3.05 3.32
CA TYR A 146 16.56 2.94 4.75
C TYR A 146 15.96 1.57 5.10
N ASP A 147 16.31 1.03 6.26
CA ASP A 147 15.61 -0.12 6.81
C ASP A 147 14.13 0.24 6.99
N CYS A 148 13.24 -0.63 6.51
CA CYS A 148 11.80 -0.39 6.47
C CYS A 148 11.13 -0.45 7.84
N LEU A 149 11.77 -1.07 8.83
CA LEU A 149 11.23 -1.27 10.17
C LEU A 149 11.92 -0.40 11.22
N ASP A 150 13.21 -0.13 11.08
CA ASP A 150 13.94 0.66 12.07
C ASP A 150 13.48 2.15 12.03
N PRO A 151 12.82 2.66 13.09
CA PRO A 151 12.40 4.06 13.14
C PRO A 151 13.58 5.03 13.30
N ALA A 152 14.79 4.55 13.54
CA ALA A 152 16.02 5.32 13.57
C ALA A 152 16.95 4.97 12.39
N ALA A 153 16.41 4.35 11.33
CA ALA A 153 17.17 3.91 10.17
C ALA A 153 18.02 5.05 9.58
N LEU A 154 19.28 4.74 9.30
CA LEU A 154 20.18 5.64 8.58
C LEU A 154 20.18 5.30 7.08
N GLN A 155 20.49 6.28 6.23
CA GLN A 155 20.67 6.00 4.81
C GLN A 155 21.75 4.93 4.60
N GLY A 156 21.51 3.97 3.71
CA GLY A 156 22.40 2.82 3.50
C GLY A 156 21.97 1.54 4.22
N SER A 157 20.90 1.57 5.02
CA SER A 157 20.51 0.45 5.89
C SER A 157 19.51 -0.53 5.27
N GLY A 158 18.82 -0.15 4.19
CA GLY A 158 17.79 -0.99 3.57
C GLY A 158 17.30 -0.41 2.25
N THR A 159 16.21 -0.97 1.72
CA THR A 159 15.67 -0.63 0.38
C THR A 159 14.48 0.31 0.40
N CYS A 160 13.92 0.63 1.57
CA CYS A 160 12.82 1.58 1.65
C CYS A 160 13.32 3.00 1.38
N SER A 161 12.63 3.74 0.54
CA SER A 161 12.90 5.14 0.23
C SER A 161 12.41 6.10 1.32
N SER A 162 11.33 5.72 2.02
CA SER A 162 10.67 6.52 3.05
C SER A 162 11.57 6.73 4.26
N ARG A 163 11.89 7.99 4.52
CA ARG A 163 12.78 8.45 5.59
C ARG A 163 12.08 8.41 6.95
N PRO A 164 12.73 7.88 8.01
CA PRO A 164 12.21 8.03 9.35
C PRO A 164 12.21 9.50 9.80
N ALA A 165 11.41 9.82 10.82
CA ALA A 165 11.47 11.10 11.49
C ALA A 165 12.72 11.21 12.36
N ASP A 166 13.41 12.35 12.32
CA ASP A 166 14.56 12.64 13.19
C ASP A 166 14.58 14.10 13.67
N ALA A 167 15.58 14.48 14.46
CA ALA A 167 15.67 15.83 15.03
C ALA A 167 15.84 16.95 13.98
N GLY A 168 16.37 16.64 12.79
CA GLY A 168 16.49 17.55 11.65
C GLY A 168 15.34 17.46 10.66
N PHE A 169 14.57 16.36 10.69
CA PHE A 169 13.43 16.09 9.83
C PHE A 169 12.28 15.47 10.63
N LEU A 170 11.63 16.31 11.46
CA LEU A 170 10.60 15.86 12.40
C LEU A 170 9.37 15.26 11.70
N ALA A 171 9.00 15.76 10.52
CA ALA A 171 7.83 15.27 9.79
C ALA A 171 7.98 13.79 9.41
N GLY A 172 9.20 13.35 9.08
CA GLY A 172 9.43 12.01 8.52
C GLY A 172 8.62 11.75 7.25
N GLU A 173 8.72 10.53 6.74
CA GLU A 173 7.89 10.02 5.64
C GLU A 173 7.07 8.77 6.02
N ARG A 174 7.10 8.41 7.30
CA ARG A 174 6.49 7.19 7.84
C ARG A 174 5.35 7.55 8.79
N PRO A 175 4.09 7.46 8.34
CA PRO A 175 2.96 7.82 9.19
C PRO A 175 2.73 6.82 10.30
N ASP A 176 2.24 7.30 11.44
CA ASP A 176 1.40 6.48 12.29
C ASP A 176 -0.01 6.40 11.68
N LEU A 177 -0.60 5.21 11.71
CA LEU A 177 -1.94 4.95 11.24
C LEU A 177 -2.75 4.37 12.39
N GLY A 178 -4.01 4.76 12.51
CA GLY A 178 -4.87 4.10 13.48
C GLY A 178 -6.34 4.21 13.18
N VAL A 179 -7.08 3.25 13.74
CA VAL A 179 -8.54 3.22 13.74
C VAL A 179 -9.04 2.76 15.12
N GLU A 180 -10.01 3.49 15.64
CA GLU A 180 -10.79 3.15 16.82
C GLU A 180 -12.22 2.84 16.39
N LEU A 181 -12.68 1.63 16.70
CA LEU A 181 -14.04 1.19 16.50
C LEU A 181 -14.73 1.04 17.85
N GLU A 182 -15.92 1.61 17.98
CA GLU A 182 -16.79 1.43 19.13
C GLU A 182 -17.91 0.46 18.76
N ILE A 183 -17.97 -0.66 19.46
CA ILE A 183 -18.94 -1.72 19.24
C ILE A 183 -20.03 -1.60 20.31
N ASN A 184 -21.26 -1.36 19.83
CA ASN A 184 -22.46 -1.25 20.65
C ASN A 184 -23.38 -2.43 20.36
N ASP A 185 -23.46 -3.34 21.32
CA ASP A 185 -24.38 -4.48 21.31
C ASP A 185 -25.41 -4.35 22.44
N LEU A 186 -26.66 -4.73 22.17
CA LEU A 186 -27.78 -4.50 23.07
C LEU A 186 -27.63 -5.33 24.35
N GLY A 187 -27.53 -4.66 25.50
CA GLY A 187 -27.39 -5.33 26.79
C GLY A 187 -25.96 -5.78 27.12
N GLN A 188 -24.99 -5.47 26.25
CA GLN A 188 -23.56 -5.61 26.55
C GLN A 188 -22.93 -4.28 26.94
N ALA A 189 -21.78 -4.35 27.61
CA ALA A 189 -20.95 -3.17 27.79
C ALA A 189 -20.32 -2.76 26.46
N GLN A 190 -20.32 -1.46 26.18
CA GLN A 190 -19.64 -0.87 25.05
C GLN A 190 -18.16 -1.28 25.06
N THR A 191 -17.66 -1.71 23.91
CA THR A 191 -16.27 -2.16 23.74
C THR A 191 -15.62 -1.38 22.62
N HIS A 192 -14.42 -0.89 22.87
CA HIS A 192 -13.57 -0.23 21.88
C HIS A 192 -12.55 -1.23 21.35
N PHE A 193 -12.38 -1.25 20.03
CA PHE A 193 -11.38 -2.02 19.33
C PHE A 193 -10.46 -1.04 18.60
N ASN A 194 -9.20 -1.06 18.97
CA ASN A 194 -8.17 -0.16 18.49
C ASN A 194 -7.13 -0.92 17.69
N VAL A 195 -6.77 -0.39 16.53
CA VAL A 195 -5.62 -0.83 15.74
C VAL A 195 -4.72 0.37 15.51
N HIS A 196 -3.43 0.22 15.81
CA HIS A 196 -2.42 1.26 15.63
C HIS A 196 -1.19 0.65 14.97
N ALA A 197 -0.73 1.25 13.87
CA ALA A 197 0.54 0.94 13.25
C ALA A 197 1.48 2.13 13.40
N ALA A 198 2.64 1.92 14.01
CA ALA A 198 3.63 2.96 14.20
C ALA A 198 4.56 3.06 12.99
N SER A 199 4.90 4.27 12.53
CA SER A 199 5.93 4.51 11.50
C SER A 199 5.80 3.56 10.29
N ALA A 200 4.61 3.49 9.72
CA ALA A 200 4.28 2.60 8.62
C ALA A 200 4.99 2.99 7.31
N VAL A 201 5.36 1.99 6.51
CA VAL A 201 5.99 2.16 5.20
C VAL A 201 5.22 1.36 4.14
N PHE A 202 4.96 1.98 3.00
CA PHE A 202 4.20 1.39 1.88
C PHE A 202 5.02 1.21 0.60
N ASP A 203 6.33 1.44 0.66
CA ASP A 203 7.17 1.56 -0.52
C ASP A 203 7.12 0.32 -1.43
N GLY A 204 7.01 0.57 -2.74
CA GLY A 204 6.87 -0.46 -3.76
C GLY A 204 5.45 -1.04 -3.90
N SER A 205 4.47 -0.55 -3.15
CA SER A 205 3.06 -0.91 -3.36
C SER A 205 2.50 -0.28 -4.63
N TYR A 206 1.63 -0.99 -5.34
CA TYR A 206 0.88 -0.47 -6.46
C TYR A 206 -0.40 -1.27 -6.73
N ILE A 207 -1.34 -0.63 -7.41
CA ILE A 207 -2.41 -1.30 -8.13
C ILE A 207 -2.32 -0.94 -9.60
N ARG A 208 -2.32 -1.95 -10.45
CA ARG A 208 -2.40 -1.82 -11.90
C ARG A 208 -3.73 -2.36 -12.37
N LEU A 209 -4.37 -1.66 -13.31
CA LEU A 209 -5.66 -2.00 -13.88
C LEU A 209 -5.59 -1.94 -15.41
N TRP A 210 -6.15 -2.94 -16.08
CA TRP A 210 -6.27 -2.96 -17.53
C TRP A 210 -7.50 -3.73 -18.01
N GLY A 211 -7.89 -3.47 -19.25
CA GLY A 211 -8.98 -4.21 -19.90
C GLY A 211 -8.52 -5.56 -20.44
N GLU A 212 -9.22 -6.63 -20.04
CA GLU A 212 -9.02 -7.99 -20.56
C GLU A 212 -10.37 -8.53 -21.04
N ASP A 213 -10.54 -8.59 -22.36
CA ASP A 213 -11.80 -8.93 -23.04
C ASP A 213 -13.00 -8.11 -22.53
N THR A 214 -13.81 -8.70 -21.66
CA THR A 214 -15.02 -8.12 -21.05
C THR A 214 -14.86 -7.86 -19.55
N ARG A 215 -13.67 -8.07 -18.99
CA ARG A 215 -13.37 -7.97 -17.56
C ARG A 215 -12.31 -6.91 -17.28
N MET A 216 -12.34 -6.37 -16.06
CA MET A 216 -11.25 -5.58 -15.52
C MET A 216 -10.22 -6.53 -14.92
N ALA A 217 -9.02 -6.55 -15.47
CA ALA A 217 -7.88 -7.26 -14.92
C ALA A 217 -7.05 -6.30 -14.05
N ALA A 218 -6.39 -6.87 -13.05
CA ALA A 218 -5.62 -6.14 -12.07
C ALA A 218 -4.37 -6.93 -11.64
N GLU A 219 -3.36 -6.17 -11.24
CA GLU A 219 -2.22 -6.65 -10.46
C GLU A 219 -2.14 -5.75 -9.23
N PHE A 220 -2.16 -6.36 -8.05
CA PHE A 220 -2.12 -5.67 -6.79
C PHE A 220 -0.88 -6.12 -6.00
N ARG A 221 -0.08 -5.13 -5.59
CA ARG A 221 1.06 -5.28 -4.71
C ARG A 221 0.87 -4.36 -3.51
N LEU A 222 0.83 -4.94 -2.33
CA LEU A 222 0.81 -4.20 -1.07
C LEU A 222 2.01 -4.64 -0.24
N ASN A 223 2.97 -3.74 -0.11
CA ASN A 223 4.04 -3.83 0.86
C ASN A 223 3.65 -2.96 2.05
N PHE A 224 3.64 -3.54 3.23
CA PHE A 224 3.31 -2.85 4.47
C PHE A 224 4.26 -3.29 5.57
N TYR A 225 5.09 -2.35 6.01
CA TYR A 225 6.07 -2.56 7.06
C TYR A 225 5.78 -1.61 8.21
N THR A 226 5.85 -2.11 9.44
CA THR A 226 5.75 -1.29 10.64
C THR A 226 6.54 -1.92 11.78
N PRO A 227 7.36 -1.14 12.53
CA PRO A 227 8.04 -1.63 13.73
C PRO A 227 7.09 -2.18 14.79
N ALA A 228 5.85 -1.68 14.85
CA ALA A 228 4.86 -2.12 15.81
C ALA A 228 3.45 -1.98 15.25
N LEU A 229 2.76 -3.11 15.09
CA LEU A 229 1.32 -3.18 14.89
C LEU A 229 0.67 -3.59 16.21
N GLU A 230 -0.12 -2.71 16.78
CA GLU A 230 -0.80 -2.92 18.05
C GLU A 230 -2.31 -3.06 17.85
N VAL A 231 -2.87 -4.07 18.48
CA VAL A 231 -4.32 -4.30 18.53
C VAL A 231 -4.73 -4.36 19.98
N SER A 232 -5.71 -3.56 20.38
CA SER A 232 -6.11 -3.49 21.78
C SER A 232 -7.61 -3.31 21.94
N THR A 233 -8.15 -3.83 23.05
CA THR A 233 -9.56 -3.65 23.40
C THR A 233 -9.72 -3.02 24.78
N CYS A 234 -10.60 -2.03 24.91
CA CYS A 234 -10.91 -1.43 26.20
C CYS A 234 -12.37 -0.98 26.32
N ALA A 235 -12.78 -0.72 27.56
CA ALA A 235 -14.10 -0.19 27.90
C ALA A 235 -14.14 1.35 27.96
N VAL A 236 -13.04 2.03 27.63
CA VAL A 236 -12.92 3.50 27.65
C VAL A 236 -12.26 3.96 26.35
N SER A 237 -12.72 5.09 25.82
CA SER A 237 -12.15 5.75 24.64
C SER A 237 -10.75 6.31 24.93
N ASP A 238 -9.90 6.40 23.90
CA ASP A 238 -8.75 7.32 23.88
C ASP A 238 -7.62 7.02 24.90
N SER A 239 -7.47 5.75 25.31
CA SER A 239 -6.34 5.33 26.16
C SER A 239 -5.77 4.01 25.70
N ALA A 240 -4.43 3.91 25.68
CA ALA A 240 -3.69 2.67 25.43
C ALA A 240 -4.21 1.58 26.38
N CYS A 241 -5.11 0.73 25.87
CA CYS A 241 -5.81 -0.25 26.67
C CYS A 241 -4.78 -1.15 27.39
N THR A 242 -5.03 -1.52 28.64
CA THR A 242 -4.09 -2.38 29.40
C THR A 242 -3.93 -3.77 28.80
N SER A 243 -4.95 -4.24 28.06
CA SER A 243 -4.91 -5.48 27.28
C SER A 243 -4.64 -5.14 25.81
N LYS A 244 -3.37 -5.27 25.42
CA LYS A 244 -2.94 -5.10 24.03
C LYS A 244 -2.15 -6.31 23.55
N MET A 245 -2.29 -6.56 22.25
CA MET A 245 -1.44 -7.44 21.47
C MET A 245 -0.52 -6.55 20.64
N THR A 246 0.79 -6.68 20.83
CA THR A 246 1.80 -5.95 20.06
C THR A 246 2.52 -6.94 19.15
N MET A 247 2.49 -6.68 17.84
CA MET A 247 3.26 -7.39 16.83
C MET A 247 4.47 -6.53 16.47
N SER A 248 5.64 -6.93 16.93
CA SER A 248 6.90 -6.25 16.61
C SER A 248 7.40 -6.65 15.22
N ASP A 249 7.94 -5.67 14.50
CA ASP A 249 8.56 -5.85 13.18
C ASP A 249 7.62 -6.55 12.19
N PHE A 250 6.38 -6.04 12.12
CA PHE A 250 5.35 -6.58 11.24
C PHE A 250 5.67 -6.24 9.79
N LYS A 251 5.74 -7.28 8.95
CA LYS A 251 5.89 -7.18 7.50
C LYS A 251 4.76 -7.92 6.81
N LEU A 252 4.15 -7.28 5.83
CA LEU A 252 3.21 -7.85 4.91
C LEU A 252 3.63 -7.45 3.50
N GLU A 253 3.93 -8.44 2.68
CA GLU A 253 4.14 -8.30 1.24
C GLU A 253 3.03 -9.14 0.61
N LEU A 254 2.03 -8.50 0.01
CA LEU A 254 0.87 -9.16 -0.58
C LEU A 254 0.91 -8.99 -2.09
N ALA A 255 0.98 -10.11 -2.79
CA ALA A 255 0.97 -10.21 -4.23
C ALA A 255 -0.32 -10.89 -4.70
N LEU A 256 -1.24 -10.10 -5.27
CA LEU A 256 -2.48 -10.61 -5.88
C LEU A 256 -2.46 -10.34 -7.38
N GLY A 257 -2.57 -11.43 -8.14
CA GLY A 257 -2.48 -11.37 -9.59
C GLY A 257 -1.07 -11.05 -10.10
N ASN A 258 -0.88 -11.32 -11.38
CA ASN A 258 0.27 -10.90 -12.17
C ASN A 258 -0.12 -10.88 -13.66
N THR A 259 0.84 -10.60 -14.52
CA THR A 259 0.64 -10.49 -15.98
C THR A 259 0.20 -11.80 -16.63
N PHE A 260 0.50 -12.95 -16.01
CA PHE A 260 0.15 -14.28 -16.50
C PHE A 260 -1.16 -14.82 -15.94
N GLN A 261 -1.50 -14.41 -14.71
CA GLN A 261 -2.70 -14.81 -14.00
C GLN A 261 -3.23 -13.59 -13.25
N PRO A 262 -3.98 -12.70 -13.94
CA PRO A 262 -4.44 -11.47 -13.33
C PRO A 262 -5.50 -11.71 -12.27
N LEU A 263 -5.61 -10.74 -11.37
CA LEU A 263 -6.77 -10.58 -10.50
C LEU A 263 -7.89 -9.93 -11.30
N TYR A 264 -9.03 -10.59 -11.46
CA TYR A 264 -10.22 -9.98 -12.04
C TYR A 264 -11.05 -9.29 -10.97
N ILE A 265 -11.44 -8.05 -11.27
CA ILE A 265 -12.34 -7.24 -10.45
C ILE A 265 -13.65 -7.09 -11.22
N GLY A 266 -14.78 -7.40 -10.58
CA GLY A 266 -16.08 -7.33 -11.23
C GLY A 266 -17.22 -7.08 -10.25
N ALA A 267 -18.42 -7.06 -10.80
CA ALA A 267 -19.65 -7.07 -10.01
C ALA A 267 -20.47 -8.30 -10.44
N ASP A 268 -21.09 -8.95 -9.47
CA ASP A 268 -22.02 -10.04 -9.71
C ASP A 268 -23.26 -9.53 -10.44
N ASN A 269 -23.65 -10.22 -11.51
CA ASN A 269 -24.77 -9.80 -12.36
C ASN A 269 -26.14 -9.95 -11.68
N LEU A 270 -26.23 -10.70 -10.57
CA LEU A 270 -27.47 -10.91 -9.84
C LEU A 270 -27.65 -9.89 -8.71
N THR A 271 -26.63 -9.74 -7.86
CA THR A 271 -26.68 -8.91 -6.64
C THR A 271 -26.01 -7.55 -6.81
N GLY A 272 -25.20 -7.35 -7.85
CA GLY A 272 -24.30 -6.20 -7.97
C GLY A 272 -23.12 -6.23 -6.99
N GLY A 273 -22.96 -7.32 -6.23
CA GLY A 273 -21.89 -7.46 -5.25
C GLY A 273 -20.51 -7.50 -5.89
N LEU A 274 -19.53 -6.83 -5.29
CA LEU A 274 -18.15 -6.82 -5.77
C LEU A 274 -17.56 -8.23 -5.78
N THR A 275 -16.74 -8.55 -6.78
CA THR A 275 -16.02 -9.81 -6.88
C THR A 275 -14.53 -9.57 -7.13
N PHE A 276 -13.70 -10.39 -6.48
CA PHE A 276 -12.26 -10.49 -6.72
C PHE A 276 -11.91 -11.93 -7.02
N GLN A 277 -11.37 -12.19 -8.21
CA GLN A 277 -11.15 -13.54 -8.69
C GLN A 277 -9.78 -13.70 -9.35
N ILE A 278 -9.00 -14.66 -8.88
CA ILE A 278 -7.83 -15.17 -9.61
C ILE A 278 -8.27 -16.51 -10.18
N ASP A 279 -8.46 -16.55 -11.49
CA ASP A 279 -8.85 -17.77 -12.20
C ASP A 279 -7.70 -18.77 -12.21
N GLN A 280 -8.02 -20.06 -12.26
CA GLN A 280 -6.99 -21.07 -12.54
C GLN A 280 -6.28 -20.74 -13.85
N MET A 281 -4.98 -20.98 -13.88
CA MET A 281 -4.18 -20.72 -15.06
C MET A 281 -4.65 -21.60 -16.23
N THR A 282 -5.32 -21.00 -17.21
CA THR A 282 -5.84 -21.68 -18.41
C THR A 282 -4.87 -21.48 -19.56
N THR A 283 -3.67 -22.07 -19.49
CA THR A 283 -2.74 -21.97 -20.62
C THR A 283 -2.77 -23.23 -21.47
N ASP A 284 -2.87 -23.02 -22.79
CA ASP A 284 -2.73 -24.06 -23.81
C ASP A 284 -1.34 -24.73 -23.79
N TYR A 285 -0.38 -24.11 -23.08
CA TYR A 285 1.01 -24.53 -22.95
C TYR A 285 1.22 -25.84 -22.18
N LEU A 286 0.24 -26.33 -21.42
CA LEU A 286 0.33 -27.64 -20.77
C LEU A 286 0.59 -28.78 -21.75
N ALA A 287 0.13 -28.64 -23.01
CA ALA A 287 0.34 -29.65 -24.04
C ALA A 287 1.81 -29.75 -24.53
N ASN A 288 2.62 -28.72 -24.26
CA ASN A 288 4.02 -28.62 -24.69
C ASN A 288 5.03 -28.86 -23.55
N ILE A 289 4.53 -29.25 -22.38
CA ILE A 289 5.33 -29.68 -21.24
C ILE A 289 5.23 -31.20 -21.13
N ASP A 290 6.37 -31.87 -21.05
CA ASP A 290 6.43 -33.32 -20.90
C ASP A 290 6.02 -33.79 -19.49
N THR A 291 5.94 -35.10 -19.28
CA THR A 291 5.54 -35.65 -17.97
C THR A 291 6.58 -35.46 -16.87
N ALA A 292 7.79 -34.99 -17.20
CA ALA A 292 8.84 -34.62 -16.26
C ALA A 292 8.83 -33.13 -15.92
N GLY A 293 7.89 -32.34 -16.47
CA GLY A 293 7.80 -30.90 -16.26
C GLY A 293 8.83 -30.12 -17.08
N GLN A 294 9.31 -30.67 -18.19
CA GLN A 294 10.30 -30.05 -19.08
C GLN A 294 9.66 -29.65 -20.42
N SER A 295 10.34 -28.78 -21.16
CA SER A 295 10.02 -28.50 -22.56
C SER A 295 9.99 -29.81 -23.38
N ASP A 296 9.00 -29.96 -24.27
CA ASP A 296 8.95 -31.03 -25.27
C ASP A 296 10.02 -30.92 -26.38
N GLY A 297 10.89 -29.90 -26.31
CA GLY A 297 11.95 -29.60 -27.27
C GLY A 297 11.49 -28.82 -28.50
N SER A 298 10.21 -28.44 -28.57
CA SER A 298 9.70 -27.49 -29.56
C SER A 298 9.93 -26.04 -29.10
N ALA A 299 9.88 -25.10 -30.04
CA ALA A 299 9.95 -23.68 -29.69
C ALA A 299 8.80 -23.26 -28.75
N GLN A 300 7.63 -23.87 -28.88
CA GLN A 300 6.49 -23.66 -28.00
C GLN A 300 6.73 -24.25 -26.61
N GLY A 301 7.36 -25.42 -26.53
CA GLY A 301 7.79 -26.05 -25.28
C GLY A 301 8.80 -25.21 -24.52
N ASP A 302 9.75 -24.58 -25.22
CA ASP A 302 10.75 -23.72 -24.58
C ASP A 302 10.11 -22.44 -24.01
N ILE A 303 9.17 -21.85 -24.74
CA ILE A 303 8.38 -20.69 -24.27
C ILE A 303 7.51 -21.10 -23.06
N ALA A 304 6.84 -22.25 -23.14
CA ALA A 304 6.02 -22.79 -22.05
C ALA A 304 6.85 -23.03 -20.79
N TYR A 305 8.03 -23.65 -20.93
CA TYR A 305 8.90 -23.93 -19.82
C TYR A 305 9.39 -22.63 -19.17
N ALA A 306 9.87 -21.66 -19.95
CA ALA A 306 10.31 -20.37 -19.44
C ALA A 306 9.19 -19.64 -18.68
N PHE A 307 7.95 -19.73 -19.18
CA PHE A 307 6.78 -19.20 -18.49
C PHE A 307 6.54 -19.86 -17.13
N TYR A 308 6.53 -21.19 -17.05
CA TYR A 308 6.29 -21.89 -15.78
C TYR A 308 7.44 -21.72 -14.79
N ASP A 309 8.68 -21.72 -15.29
CA ASP A 309 9.88 -21.50 -14.49
C ASP A 309 9.83 -20.10 -13.86
N ASP A 310 9.52 -19.05 -14.62
CA ASP A 310 9.34 -17.71 -14.08
C ASP A 310 8.16 -17.66 -13.09
N TYR A 311 6.97 -18.16 -13.46
CA TYR A 311 5.81 -18.14 -12.57
C TYR A 311 6.06 -18.84 -11.21
N TYR A 312 6.80 -19.97 -11.23
CA TYR A 312 7.10 -20.75 -10.02
C TYR A 312 8.40 -20.34 -9.28
N SER A 313 9.30 -19.57 -9.89
CA SER A 313 10.55 -19.13 -9.25
C SER A 313 10.59 -17.64 -8.91
N ASN A 314 9.79 -16.80 -9.59
CA ASN A 314 9.84 -15.36 -9.44
C ASN A 314 9.32 -14.93 -8.04
N PRO A 315 10.16 -14.28 -7.22
CA PRO A 315 9.77 -13.83 -5.89
C PRO A 315 8.70 -12.73 -5.92
N ASP A 316 8.60 -11.97 -7.01
CA ASP A 316 7.63 -10.86 -7.12
C ASP A 316 6.18 -11.36 -7.15
N TYR A 317 5.96 -12.65 -7.41
CA TYR A 317 4.65 -13.29 -7.38
C TYR A 317 4.33 -13.96 -6.04
N ARG A 318 5.14 -13.71 -5.01
CA ARG A 318 5.00 -14.34 -3.69
C ARG A 318 4.53 -13.34 -2.67
N SER A 319 3.63 -13.80 -1.80
CA SER A 319 3.24 -13.06 -0.62
C SER A 319 3.97 -13.59 0.61
N ASN A 320 4.37 -12.68 1.49
CA ASN A 320 5.05 -12.96 2.74
C ASN A 320 4.38 -12.20 3.88
N ILE A 321 4.28 -12.86 5.04
CA ILE A 321 3.85 -12.24 6.28
C ILE A 321 4.84 -12.66 7.35
N SER A 322 5.42 -11.70 8.07
CA SER A 322 6.32 -12.00 9.17
C SER A 322 6.12 -11.05 10.34
N VAL A 323 6.27 -11.59 11.54
CA VAL A 323 6.26 -10.86 12.80
C VAL A 323 7.42 -11.42 13.64
N ASP A 324 8.28 -10.55 14.16
CA ASP A 324 9.43 -10.97 14.97
C ASP A 324 9.00 -11.42 16.37
N ASN A 325 8.05 -10.69 16.97
CA ASN A 325 7.49 -11.06 18.25
C ASN A 325 6.02 -10.67 18.37
N ILE A 326 5.18 -11.62 18.78
CA ILE A 326 3.80 -11.35 19.20
C ILE A 326 3.79 -11.32 20.73
N ASP A 327 3.57 -10.15 21.32
CA ASP A 327 3.37 -10.00 22.76
C ASP A 327 1.89 -9.83 23.08
N ILE A 328 1.38 -10.59 24.06
CA ILE A 328 0.02 -10.42 24.58
C ILE A 328 0.11 -10.18 26.09
N GLY A 329 -0.23 -8.97 26.52
CA GLY A 329 -0.26 -8.61 27.94
C GLY A 329 1.09 -8.82 28.65
N GLY A 330 2.21 -8.58 27.97
CA GLY A 330 3.57 -8.78 28.49
C GLY A 330 4.09 -10.21 28.41
N THR A 331 3.36 -11.11 27.75
CA THR A 331 3.82 -12.47 27.45
C THR A 331 4.16 -12.58 25.97
N SER A 332 5.44 -12.74 25.67
CA SER A 332 5.92 -13.07 24.32
C SER A 332 5.49 -14.48 23.90
N LEU A 333 4.89 -14.57 22.72
CA LEU A 333 4.58 -15.81 22.00
C LEU A 333 5.66 -16.17 20.96
N GLY A 334 6.65 -15.29 20.78
CA GLY A 334 7.73 -15.43 19.81
C GLY A 334 7.35 -14.97 18.40
N SER A 335 8.20 -15.35 17.43
CA SER A 335 8.07 -14.98 16.03
C SER A 335 7.11 -15.88 15.26
N ALA A 336 6.41 -15.33 14.27
CA ALA A 336 5.63 -16.08 13.30
C ALA A 336 5.93 -15.59 11.89
N LYS A 337 6.06 -16.51 10.93
CA LYS A 337 6.21 -16.16 9.52
C LYS A 337 5.54 -17.17 8.59
N VAL A 338 5.02 -16.66 7.49
CA VAL A 338 4.53 -17.42 6.35
C VAL A 338 5.15 -16.77 5.11
N GLU A 339 5.96 -17.54 4.37
CA GLU A 339 6.75 -17.02 3.25
C GLU A 339 6.48 -17.85 1.99
N GLY A 340 6.61 -17.21 0.83
CA GLY A 340 6.51 -17.89 -0.46
C GLY A 340 5.09 -18.28 -0.85
N ILE A 341 4.07 -17.57 -0.36
CA ILE A 341 2.68 -17.87 -0.72
C ILE A 341 2.43 -17.48 -2.18
N LEU A 342 2.12 -18.46 -3.02
CA LEU A 342 1.65 -18.25 -4.39
C LEU A 342 0.15 -18.54 -4.48
N ILE A 343 -0.63 -17.51 -4.76
CA ILE A 343 -2.09 -17.61 -4.88
C ILE A 343 -2.44 -17.95 -6.33
N GLN A 344 -2.73 -19.23 -6.57
CA GLN A 344 -3.09 -19.75 -7.90
C GLN A 344 -4.61 -19.75 -8.15
N TYR A 345 -5.41 -19.57 -7.11
CA TYR A 345 -6.86 -19.48 -7.20
C TYR A 345 -7.40 -18.68 -6.02
N LEU A 346 -8.27 -17.72 -6.32
CA LEU A 346 -8.98 -16.90 -5.34
C LEU A 346 -10.37 -16.60 -5.90
N ASP A 347 -11.42 -16.75 -5.10
CA ASP A 347 -12.78 -16.31 -5.44
C ASP A 347 -13.38 -15.70 -4.18
N VAL A 348 -13.36 -14.36 -4.13
CA VAL A 348 -13.95 -13.58 -3.05
C VAL A 348 -15.17 -12.86 -3.62
N ARG A 349 -16.32 -13.07 -2.96
CA ARG A 349 -17.59 -12.43 -3.35
C ARG A 349 -18.13 -11.67 -2.16
N PHE A 350 -18.25 -10.37 -2.33
CA PHE A 350 -18.95 -9.53 -1.40
C PHE A 350 -20.45 -9.68 -1.68
N ARG A 351 -21.20 -9.96 -0.63
CA ARG A 351 -22.66 -10.04 -0.68
C ARG A 351 -23.22 -8.97 0.23
N ASP A 352 -24.34 -8.40 -0.18
CA ASP A 352 -25.15 -7.63 0.74
C ASP A 352 -25.66 -8.56 1.86
N LEU A 353 -25.75 -8.03 3.07
CA LEU A 353 -26.30 -8.71 4.23
C LEU A 353 -27.84 -8.73 4.20
N GLU A 354 -28.47 -7.88 3.37
CA GLU A 354 -29.92 -7.92 3.10
C GLU A 354 -30.21 -8.37 1.65
N PRO A 355 -31.06 -9.40 1.43
CA PRO A 355 -31.39 -9.93 0.10
C PRO A 355 -32.36 -9.08 -0.73
#